data_AF-A0A8T1B5S5-F1
#
_entry.id   AF-A0A8T1B5S5-F1
#
_cell.length_a   1.000
_cell.length_b   1.000
_cell.length_c   1.000
_cell.angle_alpha   90.00
_cell.angle_beta   90.00
_cell.angle_gamma   90.00
#
_symmetry.space_group_name_H-M   'P 1'
#
loop_
_entity.id
_entity.type
_entity.pdbx_description
1 polymer ?
#
loop_
_entity_poly.entity_id
_entity_poly.type
_entity_poly.pdbx_seq_one_letter_code
_entity_poly.pdbx_strand_id
1 'polypeptide(L)'
;TVEGIRSLELAVSVEKGIGEHGVSKSFEKTVFWGDPYIKNTAGEQIYLADLPLVLENTDSGNGIGVDYYGGPVKIAAKAFPHAVPAEPQFQNQEGVIRVDLTGLEAVRLVASIGGDYPLGDESSRRKLLSSRFRGTSVRFVSVIEPYEHQAMIISATAQSADEIRVELTDGRIQTIRVGALENREEAPDLEVELIETDAEGKLLREENTVIN
;
A
#
# COMPACT_ATOMS: atom_id res chain seq x y z
N THR A 1 15.62 45.41 -3.35
CA THR A 1 15.50 44.20 -4.19
C THR A 1 16.78 43.43 -4.00
N VAL A 2 16.73 42.22 -3.44
CA VAL A 2 17.93 41.39 -3.33
C VAL A 2 18.35 41.05 -4.76
N GLU A 3 19.56 41.44 -5.15
CA GLU A 3 20.12 41.10 -6.45
C GLU A 3 20.11 39.57 -6.59
N GLY A 4 19.53 39.10 -7.70
CA GLY A 4 18.74 37.87 -7.77
C GLY A 4 19.47 36.60 -7.32
N ILE A 5 18.83 35.84 -6.43
CA ILE A 5 19.22 34.47 -6.08
C ILE A 5 19.23 33.66 -7.39
N ARG A 6 20.41 33.15 -7.76
CA ARG A 6 20.63 32.40 -9.02
C ARG A 6 20.59 30.90 -8.84
N SER A 7 20.65 30.41 -7.61
CA SER A 7 20.63 28.97 -7.32
C SER A 7 19.73 28.65 -6.14
N LEU A 8 19.11 27.48 -6.21
CA LEU A 8 18.44 26.84 -5.10
C LEU A 8 19.23 25.58 -4.73
N GLU A 9 19.41 25.36 -3.42
CA GLU A 9 19.96 24.12 -2.89
C GLU A 9 18.92 23.46 -1.98
N LEU A 10 18.68 22.17 -2.22
CA LEU A 10 17.85 21.31 -1.37
C LEU A 10 18.77 20.27 -0.73
N ALA A 11 19.05 20.44 0.56
CA ALA A 11 19.89 19.55 1.33
C ALA A 11 19.05 18.59 2.18
N VAL A 12 19.45 17.32 2.23
CA VAL A 12 18.86 16.28 3.06
C VAL A 12 19.98 15.54 3.79
N SER A 13 19.83 15.37 5.10
CA SER A 13 20.65 14.46 5.90
C SER A 13 19.77 13.37 6.49
N VAL A 14 20.30 12.15 6.52
CA VAL A 14 19.64 11.00 7.13
C VAL A 14 20.59 10.40 8.15
N GLU A 15 20.12 10.31 9.39
CA GLU A 15 20.84 9.69 10.49
C GLU A 15 20.60 8.18 10.52
N LYS A 16 21.51 7.44 11.16
CA LYS A 16 21.30 6.00 11.38
C LYS A 16 20.09 5.79 12.29
N GLY A 17 19.06 5.13 11.75
CA GLY A 17 17.93 4.65 12.53
C GLY A 17 18.38 3.59 13.55
N ILE A 18 18.30 3.92 14.84
CA ILE A 18 18.48 2.97 15.93
C ILE A 18 17.12 2.30 16.17
N GLY A 19 17.04 1.00 15.91
CA GLY A 19 15.81 0.23 16.15
C GLY A 19 15.53 0.06 17.64
N GLU A 20 14.34 -0.46 17.96
CA GLU A 20 14.03 -0.94 19.31
C GLU A 20 15.11 -1.94 19.75
N HIS A 21 15.64 -1.76 20.96
CA HIS A 21 16.77 -2.50 21.55
C HIS A 21 18.19 -2.11 21.09
N GLY A 22 18.37 -0.97 20.42
CA GLY A 22 19.72 -0.46 20.12
C GLY A 22 20.41 -1.18 18.96
N VAL A 23 19.68 -2.06 18.26
CA VAL A 23 20.18 -2.76 17.08
C VAL A 23 20.02 -1.86 15.86
N SER A 24 21.11 -1.66 15.13
CA SER A 24 21.09 -0.95 13.85
C SER A 24 20.21 -1.72 12.87
N LYS A 25 19.12 -1.11 12.39
CA LYS A 25 18.35 -1.67 11.27
C LYS A 25 18.96 -1.23 9.94
N SER A 26 18.87 -2.10 8.95
CA SER A 26 19.01 -1.72 7.53
C SER A 26 17.99 -0.62 7.23
N PHE A 27 18.45 0.54 6.78
CA PHE A 27 17.57 1.65 6.41
C PHE A 27 17.16 1.49 4.95
N GLU A 28 15.85 1.37 4.71
CA GLU A 28 15.28 1.42 3.37
C GLU A 28 15.30 2.86 2.88
N LYS A 29 15.63 3.06 1.60
CA LYS A 29 15.68 4.40 1.01
C LYS A 29 14.27 4.86 0.74
N THR A 30 13.88 6.00 1.29
CA THR A 30 12.48 6.45 1.22
C THR A 30 12.36 7.95 1.02
N VAL A 31 13.42 8.76 1.16
CA VAL A 31 13.24 10.22 1.20
C VAL A 31 13.08 10.81 -0.21
N PHE A 32 11.98 11.54 -0.40
CA PHE A 32 11.70 12.31 -1.62
C PHE A 32 11.28 13.74 -1.31
N TRP A 33 11.59 14.65 -2.23
CA TRP A 33 10.86 15.90 -2.39
C TRP A 33 9.62 15.61 -3.25
N GLY A 34 8.42 15.74 -2.68
CA GLY A 34 7.15 15.51 -3.36
C GLY A 34 6.71 16.72 -4.19
N ASP A 35 6.61 16.53 -5.51
CA ASP A 35 6.26 17.53 -6.53
C ASP A 35 6.84 18.93 -6.27
N PRO A 36 8.17 19.07 -6.08
CA PRO A 36 8.77 20.37 -5.86
C PRO A 36 8.66 21.24 -7.12
N TYR A 37 8.20 22.49 -6.95
CA TYR A 37 8.11 23.46 -8.04
C TYR A 37 8.44 24.89 -7.61
N ILE A 38 8.90 25.66 -8.57
CA ILE A 38 9.07 27.11 -8.47
C ILE A 38 7.80 27.81 -8.99
N LYS A 39 7.33 28.82 -8.27
CA LYS A 39 6.46 29.85 -8.85
C LYS A 39 7.30 31.02 -9.32
N ASN A 40 7.06 31.45 -10.56
CA ASN A 40 7.66 32.66 -11.09
C ASN A 40 6.79 33.90 -10.84
N THR A 41 7.29 35.07 -11.22
CA THR A 41 6.60 36.38 -11.22
C THR A 41 5.25 36.36 -11.96
N ALA A 42 5.12 35.56 -13.03
CA ALA A 42 3.91 35.38 -13.81
C ALA A 42 2.89 34.42 -13.14
N GLY A 43 3.28 33.73 -12.06
CA GLY A 43 2.45 32.77 -11.35
C GLY A 43 2.47 31.35 -11.93
N GLU A 44 3.30 31.10 -12.94
CA GLU A 44 3.48 29.78 -13.55
C GLU A 44 4.19 28.83 -12.58
N GLN A 45 3.91 27.54 -12.72
CA GLN A 45 4.55 26.48 -11.93
C GLN A 45 5.58 25.76 -12.80
N ILE A 46 6.83 25.78 -12.37
CA ILE A 46 7.95 25.11 -13.03
C ILE A 46 8.43 24.01 -12.08
N TYR A 47 8.12 22.75 -12.39
CA TYR A 47 8.54 21.63 -11.56
C TYR A 47 10.05 21.44 -11.65
N LEU A 48 10.68 21.10 -10.53
CA LEU A 48 12.11 20.77 -10.53
C LEU A 48 12.40 19.49 -11.33
N ALA A 49 11.42 18.60 -11.47
CA ALA A 49 11.49 17.43 -12.33
C ALA A 49 11.78 17.77 -13.81
N ASP A 50 11.40 18.97 -14.26
CA ASP A 50 11.59 19.43 -15.64
C ASP A 50 12.88 20.26 -15.81
N LEU A 51 13.64 20.46 -14.73
CA LEU A 51 14.84 21.28 -14.71
C LEU A 51 16.10 20.41 -14.65
N PRO A 52 17.25 20.89 -15.17
CA PRO A 52 18.51 20.23 -14.95
C PRO A 52 18.89 20.28 -13.46
N LEU A 53 19.04 19.11 -12.86
CA LEU A 53 19.44 18.95 -11.46
C LEU A 53 20.92 18.56 -11.37
N VAL A 54 21.66 19.23 -10.50
CA VAL A 54 23.01 18.80 -10.12
C VAL A 54 22.92 18.12 -8.76
N LEU A 55 23.29 16.85 -8.72
CA LEU A 55 23.23 16.01 -7.52
C LEU A 55 24.62 15.84 -6.92
N GLU A 56 24.74 16.11 -5.62
CA GLU A 56 25.94 15.82 -4.83
C GLU A 56 25.55 14.92 -3.67
N ASN A 57 26.12 13.72 -3.61
CA ASN A 57 25.80 12.72 -2.57
C ASN A 57 24.27 12.41 -2.47
N THR A 58 23.47 12.70 -3.49
CA THR A 58 22.05 12.31 -3.56
C THR A 58 21.90 11.14 -4.52
N ASP A 59 21.19 10.11 -4.08
CA ASP A 59 20.87 8.95 -4.90
C ASP A 59 19.79 9.34 -5.92
N SER A 60 20.08 9.14 -7.21
CA SER A 60 19.17 9.44 -8.32
C SER A 60 17.93 8.53 -8.38
N GLY A 61 17.87 7.49 -7.55
CA GLY A 61 16.79 6.51 -7.52
C GLY A 61 16.52 5.90 -8.90
N ASN A 62 15.23 5.63 -9.16
CA ASN A 62 14.76 5.06 -10.42
C ASN A 62 14.17 6.12 -11.37
N GLY A 63 14.42 7.40 -11.11
CA GLY A 63 13.90 8.52 -11.88
C GLY A 63 12.75 9.26 -11.20
N ILE A 64 12.23 10.27 -11.89
CA ILE A 64 11.16 11.15 -11.39
C ILE A 64 9.87 10.35 -11.14
N GLY A 65 9.27 10.55 -9.98
CA GLY A 65 7.98 9.96 -9.62
C GLY A 65 8.00 8.45 -9.35
N VAL A 66 9.17 7.81 -9.42
CA VAL A 66 9.37 6.37 -9.17
C VAL A 66 10.19 6.19 -7.90
N ASP A 67 9.68 5.37 -6.99
CA ASP A 67 10.38 5.08 -5.74
C ASP A 67 11.68 4.28 -5.97
N TYR A 68 12.45 4.07 -4.90
CA TYR A 68 13.73 3.34 -4.97
C TYR A 68 13.58 1.84 -5.31
N TYR A 69 12.35 1.33 -5.38
CA TYR A 69 12.00 -0.08 -5.57
C TYR A 69 11.11 -0.32 -6.81
N GLY A 70 10.83 0.71 -7.61
CA GLY A 70 10.10 0.63 -8.88
C GLY A 70 8.60 0.91 -8.80
N GLY A 71 8.07 1.29 -7.63
CA GLY A 71 6.70 1.72 -7.42
C GLY A 71 6.49 3.23 -7.61
N PRO A 72 5.25 3.73 -7.49
CA PRO A 72 4.98 5.17 -7.53
C PRO A 72 5.27 5.84 -6.18
N VAL A 73 5.84 7.05 -6.20
CA VAL A 73 6.11 7.77 -4.95
C VAL A 73 4.82 8.27 -4.28
N LYS A 74 4.64 7.92 -3.01
CA LYS A 74 3.56 8.39 -2.13
C LYS A 74 4.06 8.85 -0.78
N ILE A 75 3.78 10.11 -0.45
CA ILE A 75 4.05 10.66 0.87
C ILE A 75 2.70 10.85 1.58
N ALA A 76 2.53 10.23 2.74
CA ALA A 76 1.27 10.21 3.49
C ALA A 76 0.07 9.77 2.63
N ALA A 77 0.25 8.70 1.85
CA ALA A 77 -0.73 8.13 0.91
C ALA A 77 -1.17 9.04 -0.25
N LYS A 78 -0.59 10.25 -0.39
CA LYS A 78 -0.78 11.12 -1.55
C LYS A 78 0.30 10.82 -2.59
N ALA A 79 -0.10 10.61 -3.83
CA ALA A 79 0.82 10.40 -4.95
C ALA A 79 1.52 11.70 -5.39
N PHE A 80 2.79 11.58 -5.75
CA PHE A 80 3.64 12.68 -6.23
C PHE A 80 4.36 12.27 -7.52
N PRO A 81 3.73 12.43 -8.71
CA PRO A 81 4.29 11.98 -9.98
C PRO A 81 5.53 12.77 -10.45
N HIS A 82 5.78 13.95 -9.87
CA HIS A 82 6.98 14.75 -10.12
C HIS A 82 7.93 14.71 -8.92
N ALA A 83 7.85 13.67 -8.08
CA ALA A 83 8.75 13.50 -6.96
C ALA A 83 10.21 13.40 -7.42
N VAL A 84 11.09 14.09 -6.69
CA VAL A 84 12.53 14.08 -6.90
C VAL A 84 13.18 13.25 -5.78
N PRO A 85 13.95 12.20 -6.13
CA PRO A 85 14.74 11.40 -5.17
C PRO A 85 15.65 12.29 -4.33
N ALA A 86 15.70 12.06 -3.01
CA ALA A 86 16.42 12.92 -2.08
C ALA A 86 17.26 12.18 -1.03
N GLU A 87 17.27 10.84 -1.05
CA GLU A 87 18.07 10.03 -0.14
C GLU A 87 19.58 10.26 -0.37
N PRO A 88 20.38 10.48 0.69
CA PRO A 88 21.83 10.54 0.56
C PRO A 88 22.46 9.20 0.16
N GLN A 89 23.45 9.20 -0.74
CA GLN A 89 24.21 7.99 -1.11
C GLN A 89 25.07 7.50 0.06
N PHE A 90 25.75 8.42 0.74
CA PHE A 90 26.57 8.17 1.91
C PHE A 90 25.90 8.74 3.16
N GLN A 91 25.56 7.85 4.09
CA GLN A 91 25.00 8.20 5.40
C GLN A 91 25.99 9.07 6.20
N ASN A 92 25.46 9.97 7.03
CA ASN A 92 26.20 11.00 7.78
C ASN A 92 26.84 12.11 6.93
N GLN A 93 26.50 12.20 5.66
CA GLN A 93 26.81 13.34 4.80
C GLN A 93 25.51 13.86 4.18
N GLU A 94 25.37 15.17 4.01
CA GLU A 94 24.22 15.74 3.33
C GLU A 94 24.24 15.34 1.85
N GLY A 95 23.09 14.91 1.34
CA GLY A 95 22.80 14.91 -0.09
C GLY A 95 22.28 16.28 -0.47
N VAL A 96 22.79 16.86 -1.55
CA VAL A 96 22.44 18.19 -2.04
C VAL A 96 21.99 18.13 -3.48
N ILE A 97 20.82 18.70 -3.76
CA ILE A 97 20.31 18.96 -5.10
C ILE A 97 20.44 20.45 -5.38
N ARG A 98 21.16 20.82 -6.45
CA ARG A 98 21.26 22.20 -6.91
C ARG A 98 20.47 22.42 -8.19
N VAL A 99 19.80 23.57 -8.24
CA VAL A 99 19.01 24.03 -9.39
C VAL A 99 19.43 25.44 -9.77
N ASP A 100 19.71 25.66 -11.05
CA ASP A 100 19.92 27.00 -11.60
C ASP A 100 18.58 27.71 -11.78
N LEU A 101 18.43 28.87 -11.15
CA LEU A 101 17.24 29.72 -11.22
C LEU A 101 17.38 30.86 -12.24
N THR A 102 18.51 30.94 -12.94
CA THR A 102 18.79 32.00 -13.90
C THR A 102 17.72 32.03 -15.00
N GLY A 103 17.08 33.19 -15.15
CA GLY A 103 16.03 33.40 -16.15
C GLY A 103 14.66 32.79 -15.81
N LEU A 104 14.50 32.13 -14.65
CA LEU A 104 13.21 31.55 -14.23
C LEU A 104 12.30 32.56 -13.52
N GLU A 105 12.79 33.76 -13.21
CA GLU A 105 12.09 34.78 -12.43
C GLU A 105 11.44 34.20 -11.15
N ALA A 106 12.16 33.31 -10.49
CA ALA A 106 11.70 32.55 -9.33
C ALA A 106 11.35 33.47 -8.15
N VAL A 107 10.14 33.33 -7.61
CA VAL A 107 9.70 34.09 -6.42
C VAL A 107 9.33 33.20 -5.24
N ARG A 108 9.08 31.90 -5.47
CA ARG A 108 8.71 30.95 -4.40
C ARG A 108 9.04 29.52 -4.77
N LEU A 109 9.62 28.77 -3.85
CA LEU A 109 9.64 27.31 -3.87
C LEU A 109 8.42 26.76 -3.13
N VAL A 110 7.80 25.72 -3.67
CA VAL A 110 6.77 24.92 -3.02
C VAL A 110 7.16 23.46 -3.16
N ALA A 111 7.22 22.73 -2.05
CA ALA A 111 7.54 21.31 -2.05
C ALA A 111 6.88 20.61 -0.84
N SER A 112 6.65 19.31 -0.97
CA SER A 112 6.49 18.41 0.18
C SER A 112 7.80 17.65 0.39
N ILE A 113 8.07 17.18 1.60
CA ILE A 113 9.19 16.27 1.87
C ILE A 113 8.69 15.16 2.79
N GLY A 114 9.16 13.94 2.55
CA GLY A 114 8.83 12.81 3.42
C GLY A 114 9.34 11.49 2.88
N GLY A 115 9.14 10.46 3.71
CA GLY A 115 9.37 9.07 3.33
C GLY A 115 8.24 8.55 2.46
N ASP A 116 8.60 7.90 1.36
CA ASP A 116 7.71 7.08 0.55
C ASP A 116 7.18 5.89 1.35
N TYR A 117 5.89 5.62 1.21
CA TYR A 117 5.26 4.41 1.73
C TYR A 117 3.87 4.18 1.11
N PRO A 118 3.53 2.93 0.74
CA PRO A 118 4.36 1.72 0.76
C PRO A 118 5.41 1.70 -0.35
N LEU A 119 6.48 0.91 -0.17
CA LEU A 119 7.60 0.80 -1.11
C LEU A 119 7.30 -0.20 -2.23
N GLY A 120 7.64 0.15 -3.46
CA GLY A 120 7.65 -0.76 -4.61
C GLY A 120 6.25 -1.13 -5.10
N ASP A 121 6.07 -2.40 -5.46
CA ASP A 121 4.80 -2.86 -6.03
C ASP A 121 3.64 -2.81 -5.02
N GLU A 122 2.72 -1.89 -5.27
CA GLU A 122 1.49 -1.70 -4.49
C GLU A 122 0.31 -2.58 -4.96
N SER A 123 0.53 -3.55 -5.85
CA SER A 123 -0.50 -4.47 -6.31
C SER A 123 -1.12 -5.28 -5.17
N SER A 124 -0.34 -5.55 -4.11
CA SER A 124 -0.79 -6.18 -2.87
C SER A 124 -1.63 -5.22 -2.01
N ARG A 125 -2.87 -5.00 -2.44
CA ARG A 125 -3.79 -4.06 -1.78
C ARG A 125 -4.40 -4.67 -0.53
N ARG A 126 -4.26 -4.00 0.62
CA ARG A 126 -5.13 -4.23 1.78
C ARG A 126 -6.58 -3.99 1.37
N LYS A 127 -7.41 -5.03 1.38
CA LYS A 127 -8.86 -4.94 1.17
C LYS A 127 -9.54 -4.75 2.53
N LEU A 128 -10.26 -3.64 2.72
CA LEU A 128 -11.08 -3.39 3.90
C LEU A 128 -12.55 -3.68 3.58
N LEU A 129 -13.19 -4.52 4.39
CA LEU A 129 -14.64 -4.76 4.33
C LEU A 129 -15.30 -4.13 5.56
N SER A 130 -16.31 -3.28 5.35
CA SER A 130 -17.13 -2.72 6.42
C SER A 130 -18.60 -2.85 6.05
N SER A 131 -19.40 -3.39 6.96
CA SER A 131 -20.84 -3.62 6.75
C SER A 131 -21.63 -3.14 7.98
N ARG A 132 -22.78 -2.51 7.78
CA ARG A 132 -23.64 -1.97 8.85
C ARG A 132 -25.09 -2.36 8.65
N PHE A 133 -25.73 -2.88 9.70
CA PHE A 133 -27.12 -3.34 9.66
C PHE A 133 -27.89 -2.87 10.91
N ARG A 134 -29.21 -2.82 10.82
CA ARG A 134 -30.12 -2.56 11.96
C ARG A 134 -31.25 -3.59 11.92
N GLY A 135 -31.38 -4.37 12.99
CA GLY A 135 -32.38 -5.42 13.14
C GLY A 135 -32.43 -5.93 14.57
N THR A 136 -33.38 -6.82 14.87
CA THR A 136 -33.51 -7.47 16.18
C THR A 136 -32.68 -8.75 16.29
N SER A 137 -32.38 -9.39 15.15
CA SER A 137 -31.41 -10.48 14.99
C SER A 137 -30.79 -10.39 13.60
N VAL A 138 -29.52 -10.78 13.47
CA VAL A 138 -28.78 -10.78 12.19
C VAL A 138 -27.72 -11.87 12.20
N ARG A 139 -27.54 -12.53 11.05
CA ARG A 139 -26.45 -13.48 10.80
C ARG A 139 -25.50 -12.91 9.76
N PHE A 140 -24.22 -13.03 10.04
CA PHE A 140 -23.16 -12.67 9.11
C PHE A 140 -22.32 -13.90 8.82
N VAL A 141 -22.05 -14.13 7.53
CA VAL A 141 -20.98 -15.03 7.15
C VAL A 141 -20.05 -14.30 6.21
N SER A 142 -18.76 -14.43 6.50
CA SER A 142 -17.67 -13.88 5.70
C SER A 142 -16.84 -15.05 5.22
N VAL A 143 -16.73 -15.21 3.90
CA VAL A 143 -15.80 -16.16 3.29
C VAL A 143 -14.51 -15.41 2.98
N ILE A 144 -13.41 -15.87 3.57
CA ILE A 144 -12.08 -15.29 3.38
C ILE A 144 -11.22 -16.35 2.68
N GLU A 145 -10.70 -16.01 1.52
CA GLU A 145 -9.70 -16.80 0.82
C GLU A 145 -8.31 -16.21 1.05
N PRO A 146 -7.51 -16.76 1.98
CA PRO A 146 -6.09 -16.47 2.01
C PRO A 146 -5.42 -17.20 0.84
N TYR A 147 -4.77 -16.46 -0.06
CA TYR A 147 -3.95 -17.04 -1.13
C TYR A 147 -2.64 -16.25 -1.29
N GLU A 148 -1.56 -16.95 -1.61
CA GLU A 148 -0.26 -16.32 -1.87
C GLU A 148 -0.05 -16.05 -3.36
N HIS A 149 -0.40 -17.02 -4.22
CA HIS A 149 -0.08 -16.96 -5.65
C HIS A 149 -1.30 -16.85 -6.56
N GLN A 150 -2.39 -17.54 -6.22
CA GLN A 150 -3.57 -17.61 -7.08
C GLN A 150 -4.85 -17.72 -6.26
N ALA A 151 -5.83 -16.87 -6.58
CA ALA A 151 -7.20 -16.99 -6.08
C ALA A 151 -7.90 -18.18 -6.76
N MET A 152 -8.55 -19.02 -5.97
CA MET A 152 -9.27 -20.23 -6.37
C MET A 152 -10.78 -20.04 -6.27
N ILE A 153 -11.31 -19.12 -5.46
CA ILE A 153 -12.76 -18.89 -5.39
C ILE A 153 -13.25 -18.10 -6.60
N ILE A 154 -14.12 -18.71 -7.40
CA ILE A 154 -14.91 -18.03 -8.43
C ILE A 154 -16.06 -17.26 -7.75
N SER A 155 -16.81 -17.95 -6.88
CA SER A 155 -18.01 -17.40 -6.26
C SER A 155 -18.25 -18.04 -4.89
N ALA A 156 -18.86 -17.28 -3.98
CA ALA A 156 -19.36 -17.77 -2.70
C ALA A 156 -20.77 -17.22 -2.48
N THR A 157 -21.76 -18.11 -2.41
CA THR A 157 -23.18 -17.75 -2.36
C THR A 157 -23.85 -18.45 -1.18
N ALA A 158 -24.54 -17.68 -0.34
CA ALA A 158 -25.42 -18.24 0.68
C ALA A 158 -26.63 -18.91 0.00
N GLN A 159 -26.76 -20.23 0.13
CA GLN A 159 -27.91 -20.99 -0.36
C GLN A 159 -29.06 -20.94 0.65
N SER A 160 -28.74 -20.81 1.94
CA SER A 160 -29.71 -20.65 3.02
C SER A 160 -29.10 -19.84 4.17
N ALA A 161 -29.82 -19.75 5.30
CA ALA A 161 -29.31 -19.13 6.53
C ALA A 161 -28.18 -19.92 7.20
N ASP A 162 -27.99 -21.18 6.81
CA ASP A 162 -27.07 -22.14 7.42
C ASP A 162 -26.14 -22.80 6.38
N GLU A 163 -26.27 -22.49 5.09
CA GLU A 163 -25.51 -23.15 4.00
C GLU A 163 -24.90 -22.14 3.03
N ILE A 164 -23.62 -22.33 2.72
CA ILE A 164 -22.86 -21.57 1.73
C ILE A 164 -22.30 -22.53 0.70
N ARG A 165 -22.44 -22.13 -0.57
CA ARG A 165 -21.83 -22.82 -1.71
C ARG A 165 -20.69 -21.98 -2.26
N VAL A 166 -19.51 -22.59 -2.38
CA VAL A 166 -18.29 -21.99 -2.92
C VAL A 166 -17.88 -22.75 -4.18
N GLU A 167 -17.73 -22.04 -5.29
CA GLU A 167 -17.24 -22.60 -6.56
C GLU A 167 -15.77 -22.28 -6.75
N LEU A 168 -14.96 -23.30 -7.06
CA LEU A 168 -13.53 -23.16 -7.27
C LEU A 168 -13.15 -23.15 -8.76
N THR A 169 -12.03 -22.51 -9.08
CA THR A 169 -11.51 -22.34 -10.46
C THR A 169 -11.16 -23.65 -11.16
N ASP A 170 -10.97 -24.73 -10.40
CA ASP A 170 -10.66 -26.07 -10.90
C ASP A 170 -11.91 -26.96 -11.08
N GLY A 171 -13.12 -26.40 -10.91
CA GLY A 171 -14.39 -27.10 -11.08
C GLY A 171 -14.91 -27.78 -9.82
N ARG A 172 -14.14 -27.78 -8.71
CA ARG A 172 -14.63 -28.27 -7.43
C ARG A 172 -15.68 -27.34 -6.81
N ILE A 173 -16.58 -27.93 -6.03
CA ILE A 173 -17.63 -27.23 -5.30
C ILE A 173 -17.52 -27.59 -3.82
N GLN A 174 -17.42 -26.58 -2.97
CA GLN A 174 -17.52 -26.74 -1.51
C GLN A 174 -18.90 -26.29 -1.03
N THR A 175 -19.57 -27.13 -0.24
CA THR A 175 -20.79 -26.82 0.49
C THR A 175 -20.45 -26.78 1.97
N ILE A 176 -20.61 -25.62 2.58
CA ILE A 176 -20.30 -25.38 3.99
C ILE A 176 -21.63 -25.19 4.72
N ARG A 177 -21.91 -26.03 5.71
CA ARG A 177 -23.08 -25.89 6.58
C ARG A 177 -22.67 -25.51 8.00
N VAL A 178 -23.42 -24.61 8.61
CA VAL A 178 -23.20 -24.14 9.97
C VAL A 178 -24.48 -24.37 10.78
N GLY A 179 -24.42 -25.31 11.73
CA GLY A 179 -25.49 -25.61 12.66
C GLY A 179 -25.38 -24.84 13.99
N ALA A 180 -26.41 -24.95 14.82
CA ALA A 180 -26.41 -24.48 16.22
C ALA A 180 -26.07 -22.99 16.46
N LEU A 181 -26.33 -22.10 15.50
CA LEU A 181 -26.09 -20.66 15.64
C LEU A 181 -26.98 -19.97 16.70
N GLU A 182 -28.23 -20.41 16.86
CA GLU A 182 -29.23 -19.73 17.72
C GLU A 182 -29.48 -20.44 19.07
N ASN A 183 -29.24 -21.75 19.16
CA ASN A 183 -29.64 -22.57 20.30
C ASN A 183 -28.45 -23.00 21.16
N ARG A 184 -27.56 -22.04 21.49
CA ARG A 184 -26.35 -22.30 22.27
C ARG A 184 -26.60 -22.73 23.73
N GLU A 185 -27.82 -22.57 24.23
CA GLU A 185 -28.21 -23.03 25.57
C GLU A 185 -28.52 -24.55 25.60
N GLU A 186 -28.92 -25.15 24.48
CA GLU A 186 -29.29 -26.58 24.37
C GLU A 186 -28.24 -27.42 23.62
N ALA A 187 -27.50 -26.81 22.69
CA ALA A 187 -26.36 -27.39 21.99
C ALA A 187 -25.17 -26.42 22.12
N PRO A 188 -24.24 -26.64 23.08
CA PRO A 188 -23.18 -25.68 23.37
C PRO A 188 -22.19 -25.53 22.22
N ASP A 189 -22.05 -26.57 21.40
CA ASP A 189 -21.01 -26.65 20.39
C ASP A 189 -21.56 -26.26 19.01
N LEU A 190 -20.81 -25.39 18.31
CA LEU A 190 -21.10 -25.01 16.94
C LEU A 190 -20.63 -26.13 16.00
N GLU A 191 -21.54 -26.64 15.17
CA GLU A 191 -21.23 -27.66 14.18
C GLU A 191 -20.98 -27.02 12.82
N VAL A 192 -19.84 -27.35 12.21
CA VAL A 192 -19.48 -26.93 10.85
C VAL A 192 -19.20 -28.18 10.02
N GLU A 193 -20.01 -28.39 8.99
CA GLU A 193 -19.81 -29.43 7.98
C GLU A 193 -19.26 -28.79 6.70
N LEU A 194 -18.23 -29.39 6.13
CA LEU A 194 -17.72 -29.06 4.79
C LEU A 194 -17.77 -30.30 3.92
N ILE A 195 -18.48 -30.19 2.80
CA ILE A 195 -18.53 -31.22 1.75
C ILE A 195 -17.89 -30.63 0.50
N GLU A 196 -16.85 -31.28 -0.04
CA GLU A 196 -16.24 -30.93 -1.31
C GLU A 196 -16.55 -32.00 -2.37
N THR A 197 -16.99 -31.56 -3.54
CA THR A 197 -17.35 -32.40 -4.68
C THR A 197 -16.63 -31.94 -5.95
N ASP A 198 -16.46 -32.85 -6.92
CA ASP A 198 -16.11 -32.45 -8.30
C ASP A 198 -17.33 -31.89 -9.05
N ALA A 199 -17.14 -31.47 -10.29
CA ALA A 199 -18.19 -30.87 -11.12
C ALA A 199 -19.34 -31.85 -11.42
N GLU A 200 -19.07 -33.15 -11.36
CA GLU A 200 -20.03 -34.23 -11.56
C GLU A 200 -20.77 -34.63 -10.26
N GLY A 201 -20.43 -34.00 -9.13
CA GLY A 201 -21.06 -34.23 -7.83
C GLY A 201 -20.50 -35.42 -7.06
N LYS A 202 -19.36 -35.98 -7.48
CA LYS A 202 -18.67 -37.04 -6.72
C LYS A 202 -17.99 -36.43 -5.50
N LEU A 203 -18.22 -37.04 -4.35
CA LEU A 203 -17.58 -36.66 -3.10
C LEU A 203 -16.06 -36.80 -3.19
N LEU A 204 -15.35 -35.71 -2.88
CA LEU A 204 -13.89 -35.66 -2.79
C LEU A 204 -13.43 -35.60 -1.34
N ARG A 205 -14.13 -34.84 -0.51
CA ARG A 205 -13.78 -34.61 0.91
C ARG A 205 -15.03 -34.30 1.71
N GLU A 206 -15.04 -34.76 2.96
CA GLU A 206 -16.04 -34.43 3.96
C GLU A 206 -15.34 -34.15 5.28
N GLU A 207 -15.71 -33.06 5.94
CA GLU A 207 -15.21 -32.68 7.25
C GLU A 207 -16.35 -32.25 8.14
N ASN A 208 -16.30 -32.70 9.39
CA ASN A 208 -17.22 -32.30 10.43
C ASN A 208 -16.39 -31.77 11.60
N THR A 209 -16.58 -30.49 11.91
CA THR A 209 -15.88 -29.80 13.00
C THR A 209 -16.89 -29.36 14.04
N VAL A 210 -16.61 -29.71 15.29
CA VAL A 210 -17.38 -29.27 16.45
C VAL A 210 -16.54 -28.23 17.20
N ILE A 211 -17.10 -27.05 17.42
CA ILE A 211 -16.42 -25.90 18.02
C ILE A 211 -17.12 -25.55 19.33
N ASN A 212 -16.45 -25.84 20.45
CA ASN A 212 -16.91 -25.53 21.81
C ASN A 212 -16.72 -24.04 22.16
#